data_AF-C5S3X2-F1
#
_entry.id   AF-C5S3X2-F1
#
_cell.length_a   1.000
_cell.length_b   1.000
_cell.length_c   1.000
_cell.angle_alpha   90.00
_cell.angle_beta   90.00
_cell.angle_gamma   90.00
#
_symmetry.space_group_name_H-M   'P 1'
#
loop_
_entity.id
_entity.type
_entity.pdbx_description
1 polymer ?
#
loop_
_entity_poly.entity_id
_entity_poly.type
_entity_poly.pdbx_seq_one_letter_code
_entity_poly.pdbx_strand_id
1 'polypeptide(L)'
;MSAQQKDTNDGFVLGHIQYGNNTVTINDSNLTAERAFISVMSSYSPGDSYLNLTLNNTTVISDTLHSSSYKTDFTANNSLLSGQVSNSNANFTLRNTEWNMPSSSSIRNLSSENVTISIGKKEYFSTLTINENLTGNTHFTLNTDIAKQRADRIVVNGTAEGEHNITVQNSGAEPNEEGGRVTLVEINNPSTALFSLKDKEFIDLGAFRYHLDKEGNNWVLLNRVKTPEPVIPPVEPTKPVTPPVEPVKPV
;
A
#
# COMPACT_ATOMS: atom_id res chain seq x y z
N MET A 1 -33.13 5.94 16.78
CA MET A 1 -32.38 4.71 16.47
C MET A 1 -32.87 3.61 17.39
N SER A 2 -33.56 2.60 16.87
CA SER A 2 -33.75 1.35 17.61
C SER A 2 -32.66 0.39 17.14
N ALA A 3 -31.63 0.19 17.96
CA ALA A 3 -30.72 -0.93 17.77
C ALA A 3 -31.52 -2.18 18.15
N GLN A 4 -32.16 -2.83 17.17
CA GLN A 4 -32.64 -4.18 17.38
C GLN A 4 -31.47 -5.12 17.12
N GLN A 5 -30.87 -5.61 18.21
CA GLN A 5 -30.08 -6.83 18.20
C GLN A 5 -31.04 -7.95 17.79
N LYS A 6 -31.05 -8.28 16.51
CA LYS A 6 -31.67 -9.53 16.06
C LYS A 6 -30.67 -10.61 16.42
N ASP A 7 -31.09 -11.57 17.24
CA ASP A 7 -30.32 -12.77 17.62
C ASP A 7 -29.80 -13.51 16.39
N THR A 8 -28.63 -13.10 15.92
CA THR A 8 -27.67 -13.95 15.25
C THR A 8 -26.36 -13.71 15.98
N ASN A 9 -25.54 -14.74 16.16
CA ASN A 9 -24.28 -14.70 16.91
C ASN A 9 -23.19 -13.86 16.19
N ASP A 10 -23.53 -12.66 15.70
CA ASP A 10 -22.80 -11.93 14.66
C ASP A 10 -22.40 -10.50 15.12
N GLY A 11 -21.83 -10.31 16.32
CA GLY A 11 -21.22 -9.02 16.72
C GLY A 11 -22.15 -7.78 16.73
N PHE A 12 -21.57 -6.59 16.96
CA PHE A 12 -22.30 -5.32 16.92
C PHE A 12 -22.63 -4.97 15.47
N VAL A 13 -23.84 -5.29 15.01
CA VAL A 13 -24.36 -4.87 13.71
C VAL A 13 -25.09 -3.54 13.88
N LEU A 14 -24.64 -2.50 13.18
CA LEU A 14 -25.52 -1.36 12.89
C LEU A 14 -26.65 -1.91 12.00
N GLY A 15 -27.78 -2.28 12.63
CA GLY A 15 -28.93 -2.91 11.96
C GLY A 15 -29.53 -2.07 10.83
N HIS A 16 -30.72 -2.45 10.35
CA HIS A 16 -31.40 -1.79 9.22
C HIS A 16 -31.32 -0.26 9.29
N ILE A 17 -30.47 0.31 8.45
CA ILE A 17 -30.33 1.76 8.31
C ILE A 17 -31.49 2.23 7.43
N GLN A 18 -32.48 2.90 8.03
CA GLN A 18 -33.56 3.54 7.29
C GLN A 18 -32.98 4.58 6.30
N TYR A 19 -33.70 4.81 5.19
CA TYR A 19 -33.36 5.81 4.18
C TYR A 19 -32.82 7.12 4.80
N GLY A 20 -31.75 7.65 4.20
CA GLY A 20 -31.21 8.97 4.52
C GLY A 20 -29.80 8.96 5.13
N ASN A 21 -29.44 10.08 5.75
CA ASN A 21 -28.12 10.32 6.30
C ASN A 21 -28.07 9.87 7.76
N ASN A 22 -27.28 8.83 8.02
CA ASN A 22 -27.13 8.26 9.34
C ASN A 22 -25.76 8.64 9.88
N THR A 23 -25.70 9.05 11.15
CA THR A 23 -24.45 9.42 11.81
C THR A 23 -24.29 8.58 13.07
N VAL A 24 -23.15 7.93 13.19
CA VAL A 24 -22.75 7.13 14.35
C VAL A 24 -21.41 7.64 14.83
N THR A 25 -21.29 7.88 16.12
CA THR A 25 -20.02 8.27 16.75
C THR A 25 -19.76 7.37 17.94
N ILE A 26 -18.57 6.80 18.00
CA ILE A 26 -18.11 5.92 19.07
C ILE A 26 -16.82 6.50 19.62
N ASN A 27 -16.75 6.64 20.93
CA ASN A 27 -15.60 7.20 21.63
C ASN A 27 -15.13 6.22 22.71
N ASP A 28 -13.83 6.16 22.96
CA ASP A 28 -13.23 5.53 24.15
C ASP A 28 -13.68 4.08 24.37
N SER A 29 -13.75 3.31 23.28
CA SER A 29 -14.40 2.00 23.27
C SER A 29 -13.46 0.89 22.80
N ASN A 30 -13.71 -0.33 23.26
CA ASN A 30 -13.11 -1.54 22.72
C ASN A 30 -14.24 -2.44 22.19
N LEU A 31 -14.27 -2.64 20.88
CA LEU A 31 -15.31 -3.38 20.18
C LEU A 31 -14.71 -4.63 19.55
N THR A 32 -15.40 -5.75 19.71
CA THR A 32 -15.03 -7.00 19.06
C THR A 32 -16.25 -7.56 18.36
N ALA A 33 -16.09 -7.93 17.10
CA ALA A 33 -17.13 -8.56 16.29
C ALA A 33 -16.55 -9.81 15.62
N GLU A 34 -17.17 -10.97 15.83
CA GLU A 34 -16.68 -12.24 15.28
C GLU A 34 -16.75 -12.30 13.75
N ARG A 35 -17.59 -11.47 13.12
CA ARG A 35 -17.77 -11.47 11.66
C ARG A 35 -17.58 -10.09 11.06
N ALA A 36 -18.58 -9.22 11.21
CA ALA A 36 -18.56 -7.89 10.63
C ALA A 36 -18.82 -6.82 11.70
N PHE A 37 -18.00 -5.77 11.74
CA PHE A 37 -18.29 -4.59 12.55
C PHE A 37 -19.34 -3.70 11.90
N ILE A 38 -19.25 -3.47 10.58
CA ILE A 38 -20.27 -2.74 9.82
C ILE A 38 -20.83 -3.65 8.74
N SER A 39 -22.10 -4.01 8.92
CA SER A 39 -22.91 -4.70 7.91
C SER A 39 -24.19 -3.91 7.72
N VAL A 40 -24.36 -3.32 6.53
CA VAL A 40 -25.59 -2.61 6.18
C VAL A 40 -26.34 -3.46 5.17
N MET A 41 -27.38 -4.16 5.65
CA MET A 41 -28.27 -4.93 4.81
C MET A 41 -29.37 -4.03 4.24
N SER A 42 -29.48 -3.99 2.92
CA SER A 42 -30.60 -3.35 2.23
C SER A 42 -31.17 -4.23 1.15
N SER A 43 -32.49 -4.29 1.12
CA SER A 43 -33.27 -4.89 0.04
C SER A 43 -33.52 -3.90 -1.10
N TYR A 44 -32.99 -2.68 -1.04
CA TYR A 44 -33.23 -1.62 -2.01
C TYR A 44 -31.92 -1.18 -2.68
N SER A 45 -32.05 -0.71 -3.93
CA SER A 45 -30.97 -0.05 -4.67
C SER A 45 -30.35 1.03 -3.78
N PRO A 46 -29.00 1.13 -3.68
CA PRO A 46 -28.30 1.91 -2.66
C PRO A 46 -28.69 3.39 -2.52
N GLY A 47 -29.46 3.96 -3.46
CA GLY A 47 -30.06 5.31 -3.35
C GLY A 47 -29.06 6.39 -2.91
N ASP A 48 -29.57 7.45 -2.29
CA ASP A 48 -28.79 8.51 -1.64
C ASP A 48 -28.42 8.18 -0.18
N SER A 49 -28.51 6.91 0.23
CA SER A 49 -28.35 6.57 1.65
C SER A 49 -26.88 6.63 2.06
N TYR A 50 -26.63 7.25 3.20
CA TYR A 50 -25.30 7.64 3.63
C TYR A 50 -25.04 7.24 5.07
N LEU A 51 -23.87 6.67 5.34
CA LEU A 51 -23.38 6.44 6.70
C LEU A 51 -22.19 7.36 6.97
N ASN A 52 -22.29 8.19 7.98
CA ASN A 52 -21.15 8.86 8.62
C ASN A 52 -20.81 8.07 9.88
N LEU A 53 -19.66 7.43 9.90
CA LEU A 53 -19.17 6.73 11.10
C LEU A 53 -17.88 7.37 11.57
N THR A 54 -17.86 7.79 12.83
CA THR A 54 -16.68 8.34 13.48
C THR A 54 -16.29 7.48 14.66
N LEU A 55 -15.04 7.03 14.69
CA LEU A 55 -14.40 6.34 15.80
C LEU A 55 -13.32 7.24 16.40
N ASN A 56 -13.36 7.49 17.70
CA ASN A 56 -12.33 8.24 18.41
C ASN A 56 -11.80 7.40 19.57
N ASN A 57 -10.48 7.28 19.69
CA ASN A 57 -9.86 6.51 20.77
C ASN A 57 -10.49 5.11 20.92
N THR A 58 -10.71 4.42 19.79
CA THR A 58 -11.49 3.19 19.74
C THR A 58 -10.68 2.06 19.13
N THR A 59 -10.75 0.90 19.76
CA THR A 59 -10.24 -0.36 19.20
C THR A 59 -11.40 -1.13 18.58
N VAL A 60 -11.26 -1.56 17.33
CA VAL A 60 -12.19 -2.48 16.66
C VAL A 60 -11.43 -3.71 16.22
N ILE A 61 -11.83 -4.88 16.71
CA ILE A 61 -11.29 -6.17 16.29
C ILE A 61 -12.39 -6.94 15.59
N SER A 62 -12.21 -7.21 14.29
CA SER A 62 -13.16 -7.96 13.49
C SER A 62 -12.49 -8.70 12.34
N ASP A 63 -13.17 -9.70 11.79
CA ASP A 63 -12.76 -10.30 10.52
C ASP A 63 -13.03 -9.34 9.35
N THR A 64 -14.22 -8.75 9.33
CA THR A 64 -14.65 -7.73 8.37
C THR A 64 -14.94 -6.42 9.09
N LEU A 65 -14.15 -5.40 8.82
CA LEU A 65 -14.40 -4.06 9.35
C LEU A 65 -15.65 -3.45 8.71
N HIS A 66 -15.81 -3.62 7.38
CA HIS A 66 -16.96 -3.08 6.66
C HIS A 66 -17.25 -3.84 5.37
N SER A 67 -18.47 -4.36 5.24
CA SER A 67 -18.99 -4.94 4.00
C SER A 67 -20.36 -4.36 3.67
N SER A 68 -20.42 -3.41 2.73
CA SER A 68 -21.70 -2.87 2.23
C SER A 68 -21.50 -2.20 0.88
N SER A 69 -22.59 -1.95 0.14
CA SER A 69 -22.58 -1.10 -1.07
C SER A 69 -22.89 0.38 -0.78
N TYR A 70 -23.19 0.73 0.47
CA TYR A 70 -23.58 2.08 0.86
C TYR A 70 -22.41 3.05 0.77
N LYS A 71 -22.71 4.29 0.39
CA LYS A 71 -21.75 5.39 0.53
C LYS A 71 -21.50 5.61 2.01
N THR A 72 -20.23 5.63 2.39
CA THR A 72 -19.84 5.76 3.79
C THR A 72 -18.66 6.69 3.90
N ASP A 73 -18.76 7.65 4.81
CA ASP A 73 -17.59 8.34 5.33
C ASP A 73 -17.20 7.68 6.65
N PHE A 74 -16.08 6.99 6.62
CA PHE A 74 -15.48 6.33 7.76
C PHE A 74 -14.34 7.19 8.26
N THR A 75 -14.50 7.76 9.46
CA THR A 75 -13.45 8.53 10.13
C THR A 75 -12.97 7.77 11.35
N ALA A 76 -11.66 7.62 11.50
CA ALA A 76 -11.07 7.09 12.73
C ALA A 76 -9.91 7.96 13.19
N ASN A 77 -9.94 8.34 14.47
CA ASN A 77 -8.91 9.15 15.11
C ASN A 77 -8.36 8.41 16.33
N ASN A 78 -7.03 8.34 16.46
CA ASN A 78 -6.36 7.69 17.60
C ASN A 78 -6.88 6.26 17.85
N SER A 79 -7.11 5.50 16.78
CA SER A 79 -7.85 4.23 16.85
C SER A 79 -6.99 3.06 16.36
N LEU A 80 -7.39 1.85 16.75
CA LEU A 80 -6.80 0.59 16.27
C LEU A 80 -7.89 -0.22 15.60
N LEU A 81 -7.71 -0.54 14.32
CA LEU A 81 -8.69 -1.23 13.51
C LEU A 81 -8.11 -2.56 13.05
N SER A 82 -8.90 -3.61 13.12
CA SER A 82 -8.61 -4.91 12.51
C SER A 82 -9.81 -5.40 11.72
N GLY A 83 -9.56 -5.82 10.49
CA GLY A 83 -10.55 -6.44 9.62
C GLY A 83 -10.45 -5.98 8.18
N GLN A 84 -10.95 -6.81 7.26
CA GLN A 84 -11.01 -6.49 5.84
C GLN A 84 -12.13 -5.47 5.55
N VAL A 85 -11.98 -4.71 4.48
CA VAL A 85 -13.04 -3.82 3.97
C VAL A 85 -13.40 -4.23 2.55
N SER A 86 -14.68 -4.51 2.33
CA SER A 86 -15.26 -4.81 1.02
C SER A 86 -16.34 -3.78 0.68
N ASN A 87 -15.95 -2.50 0.68
CA ASN A 87 -16.83 -1.39 0.33
C ASN A 87 -16.10 -0.34 -0.52
N SER A 88 -16.18 -0.52 -1.84
CA SER A 88 -15.56 0.39 -2.82
C SER A 88 -16.22 1.78 -2.90
N ASN A 89 -17.27 2.05 -2.12
CA ASN A 89 -17.93 3.35 -1.97
C ASN A 89 -17.58 4.07 -0.65
N ALA A 90 -16.73 3.48 0.19
CA ALA A 90 -16.34 4.07 1.47
C ALA A 90 -15.14 5.02 1.32
N ASN A 91 -15.28 6.25 1.80
CA ASN A 91 -14.18 7.20 1.99
C ASN A 91 -13.62 7.02 3.39
N PHE A 92 -12.32 6.75 3.49
CA PHE A 92 -11.61 6.60 4.76
C PHE A 92 -10.81 7.86 5.06
N THR A 93 -11.08 8.47 6.21
CA THR A 93 -10.26 9.54 6.79
C THR A 93 -9.66 9.04 8.09
N LEU A 94 -8.37 8.74 8.08
CA LEU A 94 -7.69 8.12 9.22
C LEU A 94 -6.64 9.08 9.79
N ARG A 95 -6.63 9.25 11.11
CA ARG A 95 -5.63 10.08 11.82
C ARG A 95 -5.07 9.35 13.03
N ASN A 96 -3.75 9.32 13.18
CA ASN A 96 -3.08 8.64 14.30
C ASN A 96 -3.63 7.22 14.52
N THR A 97 -3.91 6.51 13.43
CA THR A 97 -4.68 5.27 13.45
C THR A 97 -3.86 4.15 12.85
N GLU A 98 -3.99 2.96 13.41
CA GLU A 98 -3.45 1.74 12.86
C GLU A 98 -4.59 0.89 12.29
N TRP A 99 -4.42 0.39 11.06
CA TRP A 99 -5.34 -0.55 10.44
C TRP A 99 -4.61 -1.83 10.03
N ASN A 100 -4.94 -2.91 10.73
CA ASN A 100 -4.51 -4.26 10.43
C ASN A 100 -5.50 -4.94 9.49
N MET A 101 -5.06 -5.17 8.26
CA MET A 101 -5.88 -5.70 7.19
C MET A 101 -5.54 -7.19 6.94
N PRO A 102 -6.33 -8.15 7.43
CA PRO A 102 -5.98 -9.58 7.38
C PRO A 102 -6.02 -10.19 5.97
N SER A 103 -6.71 -9.55 5.02
CA SER A 103 -6.93 -9.99 3.64
C SER A 103 -7.20 -8.80 2.72
N SER A 104 -7.19 -9.00 1.41
CA SER A 104 -7.43 -7.93 0.43
C SER A 104 -8.66 -7.09 0.76
N SER A 105 -8.50 -5.76 0.65
CA SER A 105 -9.58 -4.80 0.91
C SER A 105 -9.74 -3.82 -0.25
N SER A 106 -10.95 -3.29 -0.39
CA SER A 106 -11.30 -2.29 -1.38
C SER A 106 -12.07 -1.14 -0.73
N ILE A 107 -11.59 0.08 -0.95
CA ILE A 107 -12.17 1.35 -0.50
C ILE A 107 -12.26 2.34 -1.66
N ARG A 108 -13.01 3.42 -1.49
CA ARG A 108 -13.14 4.49 -2.49
C ARG A 108 -11.94 5.43 -2.45
N ASN A 109 -11.81 6.16 -1.35
CA ASN A 109 -10.75 7.14 -1.11
C ASN A 109 -10.05 6.85 0.22
N LEU A 110 -8.76 7.17 0.32
CA LEU A 110 -8.00 7.16 1.56
C LEU A 110 -7.31 8.51 1.77
N SER A 111 -7.67 9.19 2.86
CA SER A 111 -6.95 10.34 3.39
C SER A 111 -6.34 9.96 4.73
N SER A 112 -5.04 10.20 4.87
CA SER A 112 -4.26 9.69 6.01
C SER A 112 -3.37 10.75 6.63
N GLU A 113 -3.33 10.79 7.97
CA GLU A 113 -2.44 11.64 8.75
C GLU A 113 -1.83 10.81 9.89
N ASN A 114 -0.55 10.49 9.79
CA ASN A 114 0.15 9.62 10.76
C ASN A 114 -0.56 8.25 10.93
N VAL A 115 -0.78 7.56 9.82
CA VAL A 115 -1.50 6.29 9.78
C VAL A 115 -0.56 5.15 9.44
N THR A 116 -0.72 4.01 10.11
CA THR A 116 -0.08 2.76 9.69
C THR A 116 -1.12 1.77 9.17
N ILE A 117 -0.88 1.20 7.99
CA ILE A 117 -1.71 0.13 7.42
C ILE A 117 -0.84 -1.10 7.22
N SER A 118 -1.16 -2.18 7.92
CA SER A 118 -0.48 -3.47 7.78
C SER A 118 -1.32 -4.39 6.89
N ILE A 119 -0.75 -4.81 5.76
CA ILE A 119 -1.46 -5.59 4.74
C ILE A 119 -1.15 -7.08 4.91
N GLY A 120 -2.21 -7.88 4.89
CA GLY A 120 -2.17 -9.33 4.76
C GLY A 120 -1.55 -10.07 5.95
N LYS A 121 -1.38 -11.37 5.75
CA LYS A 121 -0.51 -12.23 6.55
C LYS A 121 0.55 -12.79 5.61
N LYS A 122 1.76 -13.00 6.10
CA LYS A 122 2.93 -13.47 5.33
C LYS A 122 2.69 -14.67 4.39
N GLU A 123 1.71 -15.52 4.69
CA GLU A 123 1.33 -16.71 3.91
C GLU A 123 0.49 -16.40 2.67
N TYR A 124 -0.27 -15.29 2.69
CA TYR A 124 -1.21 -14.88 1.65
C TYR A 124 -0.98 -13.43 1.28
N PHE A 125 -0.45 -13.20 0.08
CA PHE A 125 -0.29 -11.85 -0.43
C PHE A 125 -1.65 -11.24 -0.77
N SER A 126 -1.85 -10.02 -0.29
CA SER A 126 -3.11 -9.29 -0.31
C SER A 126 -2.94 -7.94 -1.00
N THR A 127 -4.05 -7.40 -1.49
CA THR A 127 -4.08 -6.10 -2.16
C THR A 127 -4.99 -5.15 -1.41
N LEU A 128 -4.50 -3.95 -1.10
CA LEU A 128 -5.35 -2.80 -0.79
C LEU A 128 -5.66 -2.06 -2.09
N THR A 129 -6.92 -2.07 -2.50
CA THR A 129 -7.40 -1.33 -3.68
C THR A 129 -8.10 -0.05 -3.25
N ILE A 130 -7.54 1.10 -3.66
CA ILE A 130 -8.12 2.42 -3.52
C ILE A 130 -8.69 2.80 -4.89
N ASN A 131 -10.01 2.82 -5.03
CA ASN A 131 -10.65 2.97 -6.33
C ASN A 131 -10.55 4.39 -6.91
N GLU A 132 -10.37 5.38 -6.05
CA GLU A 132 -10.14 6.76 -6.41
C GLU A 132 -8.83 7.22 -5.80
N ASN A 133 -8.85 8.13 -4.81
CA ASN A 133 -7.68 8.91 -4.48
C ASN A 133 -7.01 8.47 -3.18
N LEU A 134 -5.68 8.49 -3.20
CA LEU A 134 -4.81 8.36 -2.02
C LEU A 134 -4.19 9.72 -1.71
N THR A 135 -4.35 10.21 -0.48
CA THR A 135 -3.79 11.49 -0.04
C THR A 135 -3.19 11.43 1.37
N GLY A 136 -2.28 12.36 1.65
CA GLY A 136 -1.71 12.58 2.98
C GLY A 136 -0.42 11.78 3.21
N ASN A 137 -0.26 11.20 4.41
CA ASN A 137 0.92 10.40 4.75
C ASN A 137 0.53 9.07 5.41
N THR A 138 0.87 7.98 4.73
CA THR A 138 0.61 6.62 5.20
C THR A 138 1.92 5.86 5.33
N HIS A 139 2.06 5.14 6.44
CA HIS A 139 3.03 4.08 6.56
C HIS A 139 2.38 2.74 6.18
N PHE A 140 2.84 2.11 5.11
CA PHE A 140 2.37 0.78 4.71
C PHE A 140 3.36 -0.28 5.16
N THR A 141 2.84 -1.37 5.70
CA THR A 141 3.62 -2.56 6.01
C THR A 141 3.19 -3.69 5.08
N LEU A 142 4.11 -4.14 4.23
CA LEU A 142 3.87 -5.10 3.15
C LEU A 142 4.75 -6.34 3.31
N ASN A 143 4.16 -7.52 3.13
CA ASN A 143 4.89 -8.78 3.06
C ASN A 143 5.41 -9.02 1.63
N THR A 144 6.55 -9.67 1.51
CA THR A 144 7.12 -10.11 0.23
C THR A 144 7.61 -11.56 0.30
N ASP A 145 7.63 -12.25 -0.82
CA ASP A 145 8.42 -13.46 -1.08
C ASP A 145 9.19 -13.20 -2.38
N ILE A 146 10.29 -12.45 -2.25
CA ILE A 146 11.03 -11.93 -3.39
C ILE A 146 11.65 -13.06 -4.22
N ALA A 147 12.06 -14.15 -3.58
CA ALA A 147 12.55 -15.35 -4.25
C ALA A 147 11.52 -15.95 -5.22
N LYS A 148 10.22 -15.75 -4.95
CA LYS A 148 9.11 -16.17 -5.83
C LYS A 148 8.43 -15.00 -6.54
N GLN A 149 8.99 -13.80 -6.46
CA GLN A 149 8.44 -12.56 -7.02
C GLN A 149 6.98 -12.30 -6.62
N ARG A 150 6.64 -12.57 -5.36
CA ARG A 150 5.29 -12.28 -4.81
C ARG A 150 5.38 -11.19 -3.75
N ALA A 151 4.35 -10.37 -3.66
CA ALA A 151 4.28 -9.28 -2.69
C ALA A 151 2.83 -8.88 -2.42
N ASP A 152 2.61 -8.31 -1.23
CA ASP A 152 1.46 -7.49 -0.97
C ASP A 152 1.50 -6.24 -1.86
N ARG A 153 0.32 -5.73 -2.20
CA ARG A 153 0.20 -4.63 -3.17
C ARG A 153 -0.74 -3.54 -2.68
N ILE A 154 -0.42 -2.32 -3.10
CA ILE A 154 -1.33 -1.18 -3.04
C ILE A 154 -1.65 -0.81 -4.48
N VAL A 155 -2.93 -0.74 -4.81
CA VAL A 155 -3.41 -0.34 -6.14
C VAL A 155 -4.26 0.91 -5.97
N VAL A 156 -3.88 1.99 -6.65
CA VAL A 156 -4.63 3.25 -6.69
C VAL A 156 -5.15 3.46 -8.10
N ASN A 157 -6.47 3.41 -8.25
CA ASN A 157 -7.12 3.55 -9.54
C ASN A 157 -7.37 5.02 -9.93
N GLY A 158 -7.47 5.93 -8.96
CA GLY A 158 -7.49 7.39 -9.19
C GLY A 158 -6.12 8.02 -9.03
N THR A 159 -6.06 9.27 -8.55
CA THR A 159 -4.79 9.98 -8.35
C THR A 159 -4.18 9.64 -6.98
N ALA A 160 -2.88 9.87 -6.86
CA ALA A 160 -2.19 9.76 -5.57
C ALA A 160 -1.29 10.97 -5.34
N GLU A 161 -1.33 11.49 -4.12
CA GLU A 161 -0.55 12.65 -3.68
C GLU A 161 -0.06 12.45 -2.24
N GLY A 162 1.04 13.11 -1.89
CA GLY A 162 1.63 13.07 -0.55
C GLY A 162 2.87 12.20 -0.44
N GLU A 163 3.35 12.01 0.78
CA GLU A 163 4.57 11.27 1.10
C GLU A 163 4.23 10.04 1.94
N HIS A 164 4.50 8.86 1.40
CA HIS A 164 4.19 7.58 2.03
C HIS A 164 5.46 6.76 2.24
N ASN A 165 5.47 5.92 3.27
CA ASN A 165 6.62 5.09 3.61
C ASN A 165 6.24 3.62 3.66
N ILE A 166 7.13 2.75 3.19
CA ILE A 166 6.90 1.31 3.12
C ILE A 166 7.89 0.57 4.02
N THR A 167 7.37 -0.26 4.92
CA THR A 167 8.11 -1.34 5.57
C THR A 167 7.87 -2.62 4.79
N VAL A 168 8.95 -3.30 4.43
CA VAL A 168 8.91 -4.60 3.72
C VAL A 168 9.27 -5.71 4.70
N GLN A 169 8.43 -6.74 4.77
CA GLN A 169 8.64 -7.95 5.56
C GLN A 169 8.81 -9.16 4.62
N ASN A 170 10.04 -9.55 4.33
CA ASN A 170 10.29 -10.67 3.42
C ASN A 170 9.98 -12.04 4.08
N SER A 171 9.63 -13.01 3.24
CA SER A 171 9.26 -14.39 3.58
C SER A 171 10.32 -15.09 4.45
N GLY A 172 11.57 -14.62 4.35
CA GLY A 172 12.77 -15.27 4.88
C GLY A 172 13.47 -16.10 3.82
N ALA A 173 12.82 -16.35 2.67
CA ALA A 173 13.48 -16.92 1.51
C ALA A 173 14.39 -15.88 0.86
N GLU A 174 15.64 -16.25 0.64
CA GLU A 174 16.61 -15.44 -0.07
C GLU A 174 16.45 -15.64 -1.58
N PRO A 175 16.56 -14.57 -2.40
CA PRO A 175 16.68 -14.71 -3.85
C PRO A 175 17.91 -15.54 -4.23
N ASN A 176 17.81 -16.35 -5.29
CA ASN A 176 18.92 -17.18 -5.78
C ASN A 176 19.67 -16.56 -6.98
N GLU A 177 19.13 -15.48 -7.54
CA GLU A 177 19.66 -14.81 -8.73
C GLU A 177 19.52 -13.28 -8.61
N GLU A 178 20.34 -12.56 -9.38
CA GLU A 178 20.25 -11.11 -9.53
C GLU A 178 18.99 -10.69 -10.28
N GLY A 179 18.60 -9.42 -10.15
CA GLY A 179 17.49 -8.85 -10.92
C GLY A 179 16.10 -9.23 -10.44
N GLY A 180 15.99 -9.87 -9.28
CA GLY A 180 14.69 -10.06 -8.61
C GLY A 180 13.96 -8.73 -8.43
N ARG A 181 12.63 -8.77 -8.59
CA ARG A 181 11.79 -7.57 -8.50
C ARG A 181 10.35 -7.90 -8.13
N VAL A 182 9.69 -6.97 -7.44
CA VAL A 182 8.26 -7.01 -7.13
C VAL A 182 7.66 -5.61 -7.15
N THR A 183 6.49 -5.45 -7.75
CA THR A 183 5.74 -4.17 -7.72
C THR A 183 4.94 -4.08 -6.42
N LEU A 184 5.24 -3.07 -5.60
CA LEU A 184 4.56 -2.86 -4.33
C LEU A 184 3.38 -1.87 -4.45
N VAL A 185 3.53 -0.87 -5.32
CA VAL A 185 2.50 0.14 -5.56
C VAL A 185 2.24 0.26 -7.06
N GLU A 186 0.97 0.20 -7.45
CA GLU A 186 0.49 0.48 -8.81
C GLU A 186 -0.45 1.69 -8.77
N ILE A 187 -0.23 2.67 -9.66
CA ILE A 187 -1.07 3.87 -9.73
C ILE A 187 -1.49 4.10 -11.18
N ASN A 188 -2.79 3.98 -11.44
CA ASN A 188 -3.33 3.90 -12.80
C ASN A 188 -3.63 5.26 -13.44
N ASN A 189 -3.43 6.37 -12.71
CA ASN A 189 -3.58 7.73 -13.19
C ASN A 189 -2.37 8.61 -12.78
N PRO A 190 -2.23 9.83 -13.33
CA PRO A 190 -1.15 10.74 -12.96
C PRO A 190 -1.02 10.92 -11.44
N SER A 191 0.21 10.87 -10.94
CA SER A 191 0.52 10.83 -9.51
C SER A 191 1.71 11.70 -9.16
N THR A 192 1.53 12.52 -8.11
CA THR A 192 2.59 13.29 -7.46
C THR A 192 3.06 12.62 -6.16
N ALA A 193 2.46 11.49 -5.77
CA ALA A 193 2.85 10.76 -4.58
C ALA A 193 4.30 10.26 -4.64
N LEU A 194 4.96 10.34 -3.48
CA LEU A 194 6.29 9.81 -3.24
C LEU A 194 6.19 8.62 -2.28
N PHE A 195 6.89 7.53 -2.62
CA PHE A 195 7.03 6.38 -1.74
C PHE A 195 8.50 6.14 -1.43
N SER A 196 8.82 5.90 -0.16
CA SER A 196 10.17 5.57 0.29
C SER A 196 10.17 4.33 1.17
N LEU A 197 11.32 3.67 1.31
CA LEU A 197 11.49 2.65 2.33
C LEU A 197 11.60 3.33 3.69
N LYS A 198 10.89 2.80 4.69
CA LYS A 198 10.89 3.37 6.04
C LYS A 198 12.27 3.21 6.69
N ASP A 199 12.85 4.35 7.06
CA ASP A 199 14.09 4.50 7.83
C ASP A 199 15.34 3.83 7.20
N LYS A 200 15.31 3.59 5.88
CA LYS A 200 16.43 3.01 5.13
C LYS A 200 16.34 3.34 3.64
N GLU A 201 17.46 3.32 2.93
CA GLU A 201 17.49 3.51 1.47
C GLU A 201 17.30 2.20 0.70
N PHE A 202 17.64 1.08 1.33
CA PHE A 202 17.64 -0.24 0.71
C PHE A 202 17.40 -1.37 1.72
N ILE A 203 17.11 -2.55 1.22
CA ILE A 203 16.97 -3.79 2.00
C ILE A 203 17.99 -4.80 1.47
N ASP A 204 18.79 -5.37 2.35
CA ASP A 204 19.66 -6.50 2.03
C ASP A 204 18.89 -7.81 2.25
N LEU A 205 18.85 -8.68 1.24
CA LEU A 205 18.24 -10.01 1.26
C LEU A 205 19.26 -11.02 0.73
N GLY A 206 19.92 -11.73 1.65
CA GLY A 206 21.08 -12.56 1.32
C GLY A 206 22.20 -11.72 0.71
N ALA A 207 22.73 -12.15 -0.43
CA ALA A 207 23.79 -11.45 -1.16
C ALA A 207 23.30 -10.22 -1.96
N PHE A 208 21.99 -9.99 -2.02
CA PHE A 208 21.39 -9.02 -2.94
C PHE A 208 20.80 -7.82 -2.22
N ARG A 209 21.05 -6.64 -2.78
CA ARG A 209 20.50 -5.37 -2.30
C ARG A 209 19.33 -4.92 -3.16
N TYR A 210 18.22 -4.55 -2.51
CA TYR A 210 16.98 -4.11 -3.15
C TYR A 210 16.69 -2.65 -2.85
N HIS A 211 16.24 -1.91 -3.86
CA HIS A 211 15.85 -0.50 -3.75
C HIS A 211 14.40 -0.34 -4.20
N LEU A 212 13.71 0.66 -3.65
CA LEU A 212 12.38 1.04 -4.09
C LEU A 212 12.50 2.13 -5.16
N ASP A 213 12.29 1.74 -6.41
CA ASP A 213 12.46 2.61 -7.57
C ASP A 213 11.09 2.93 -8.20
N LYS A 214 10.96 4.16 -8.69
CA LYS A 214 9.79 4.59 -9.45
C LYS A 214 9.94 4.17 -10.92
N GLU A 215 8.98 3.42 -11.43
CA GLU A 215 8.88 3.01 -12.83
C GLU A 215 7.54 3.47 -13.41
N GLY A 216 7.56 4.53 -14.22
CA GLY A 216 6.32 5.21 -14.63
C GLY A 216 5.60 5.78 -13.40
N ASN A 217 4.37 5.31 -13.15
CA ASN A 217 3.60 5.66 -11.95
C ASN A 217 3.73 4.62 -10.82
N ASN A 218 4.40 3.50 -11.07
CA ASN A 218 4.49 2.38 -10.14
C ASN A 218 5.75 2.48 -9.27
N TRP A 219 5.72 1.81 -8.12
CA TRP A 219 6.87 1.69 -7.24
C TRP A 219 7.26 0.22 -7.08
N VAL A 220 8.48 -0.09 -7.50
CA VAL A 220 8.99 -1.44 -7.66
C VAL A 220 10.18 -1.63 -6.74
N LEU A 221 10.11 -2.67 -5.91
CA LEU A 221 11.24 -3.12 -5.12
C LEU A 221 12.09 -4.05 -5.98
N LEU A 222 13.30 -3.63 -6.34
CA LEU A 222 14.13 -4.36 -7.30
C LEU A 222 15.60 -4.40 -6.91
N ASN A 223 16.26 -5.49 -7.29
CA ASN A 223 17.71 -5.59 -7.30
C ASN A 223 18.24 -4.96 -8.59
N ARG A 224 18.93 -3.83 -8.46
CA ARG A 224 19.55 -3.13 -9.60
C ARG A 224 20.73 -3.98 -10.09
N VAL A 225 20.53 -4.76 -11.14
CA VAL A 225 21.64 -5.46 -11.82
C VAL A 225 22.59 -4.38 -12.31
N LYS A 226 23.84 -4.40 -11.83
CA LYS A 226 24.86 -3.53 -12.41
C LYS A 226 25.14 -4.04 -13.82
N THR A 227 24.78 -3.27 -14.84
CA THR A 227 25.34 -3.49 -16.17
C THR A 227 26.87 -3.46 -16.02
N PRO A 228 27.63 -4.47 -16.49
CA PRO A 228 29.08 -4.39 -16.47
C PRO A 228 29.51 -3.08 -17.15
N GLU A 229 30.36 -2.28 -16.50
CA GLU A 229 31.01 -1.17 -17.19
C GLU A 229 31.68 -1.74 -18.44
N PRO A 230 31.56 -1.09 -19.61
CA PRO A 230 32.24 -1.55 -20.80
C PRO A 230 33.74 -1.62 -20.48
N VAL A 231 34.31 -2.82 -20.54
CA VAL A 231 35.76 -3.00 -20.39
C VAL A 231 36.39 -2.23 -21.55
N ILE A 232 36.95 -1.06 -21.25
CA ILE A 232 37.74 -0.32 -22.23
C ILE A 232 38.94 -1.23 -22.53
N PRO A 233 39.11 -1.73 -23.76
CA PRO A 233 40.29 -2.51 -24.10
C PRO A 233 41.53 -1.65 -23.81
N PRO A 234 42.63 -2.24 -23.30
CA PRO A 234 43.87 -1.50 -23.08
C PRO A 234 44.24 -0.72 -24.34
N VAL A 235 44.46 0.58 -24.21
CA VAL A 235 44.93 1.41 -25.32
C VAL A 235 46.26 0.85 -25.78
N GLU A 236 46.32 0.36 -27.03
CA GLU A 236 47.57 -0.15 -27.60
C GLU A 236 48.59 0.99 -27.60
N PRO A 237 49.80 0.80 -27.04
CA PRO A 237 50.80 1.86 -27.01
C PRO A 237 51.14 2.28 -28.44
N THR A 238 50.92 3.55 -28.74
CA THR A 238 51.26 4.13 -30.04
C THR A 238 52.77 3.99 -30.26
N LYS A 239 53.16 3.28 -31.33
CA LYS A 239 54.56 3.19 -31.74
C LYS A 239 55.13 4.61 -31.92
N PRO A 240 56.34 4.91 -31.41
CA PRO A 240 56.98 6.20 -31.65
C PRO A 240 57.10 6.44 -33.16
N VAL A 241 56.49 7.53 -33.64
CA VAL A 241 56.72 8.00 -35.01
C VAL A 241 58.13 8.59 -35.04
N THR A 242 59.07 7.89 -35.67
CA THR A 242 60.39 8.46 -35.99
C THR A 242 60.19 9.67 -36.90
N PRO A 243 60.71 10.86 -36.55
CA PRO A 243 60.61 12.02 -37.41
C PRO A 243 61.34 11.78 -38.74
N PRO A 244 60.85 12.33 -39.87
CA PRO A 244 61.51 12.19 -41.15
C PRO A 244 62.91 12.79 -41.10
N VAL A 245 63.91 12.04 -41.54
CA VAL A 245 65.27 12.57 -41.74
C VAL A 245 65.23 13.46 -42.98
N GLU A 246 65.48 14.76 -42.80
CA GLU A 246 65.68 15.68 -43.93
C GLU A 246 66.93 15.29 -44.73
N PRO A 247 66.86 15.16 -46.06
CA PRO A 247 68.03 14.89 -46.88
C PRO A 247 68.95 16.12 -46.93
N VAL A 248 70.21 15.93 -46.54
CA VAL A 248 71.27 16.95 -46.64
C VAL A 248 71.61 17.18 -48.11
N LYS A 249 71.59 18.44 -48.54
CA LYS A 249 72.01 18.87 -49.88
C LYS A 249 73.54 18.81 -50.03
N PRO A 250 74.10 18.19 -51.09
CA PRO A 250 75.55 18.21 -51.32
C PRO A 250 76.06 19.61 -51.71
N VAL A 251 77.31 19.91 -51.33
CA VAL A 251 78.08 21.13 -51.66
C VAL A 251 78.63 21.05 -53.07
#